data_AF-A0A1D6N4A7-F1
#
_entry.id   AF-A0A1D6N4A7-F1
#
_cell.length_a   1.000
_cell.length_b   1.000
_cell.length_c   1.000
_cell.angle_alpha   90.00
_cell.angle_beta   90.00
_cell.angle_gamma   90.00
#
_symmetry.space_group_name_H-M   'P 1'
#
loop_
_entity.id
_entity.type
_entity.pdbx_description
1 polymer ?
#
loop_
_entity_poly.entity_id
_entity_poly.type
_entity_poly.pdbx_seq_one_letter_code
_entity_poly.pdbx_strand_id
1 'polypeptide(L)'
;MPKTSRKILEFLEEMSEQLSDVANRELNILKDLKIKEEGNAQFGMEDLLYYIKRAEEFKVDLDVGEIKQYFPVGLVISGMLKIFQDLFALRFDEIKDVDVWHDTVRVFSVWDASSSDLLGYFFLDIFSREGKYAHTCVVTLQNGCLCSNGTRKVPAAVILSQCPKEFDGNSALLRFPEVVRLFHEFSHVVHHVSNRATFSRFSGLRLEGDFAEIPSLLLENWCYESISLKMMSGFHQDITKSISSEACQSLKRRRDLFAGLKMKQEILLCESFCYLSNEVE
;
A
#
# COMPACT_ATOMS: atom_id res chain seq x y z
N MET A 1 -11.14 -17.88 -3.97
CA MET A 1 -11.04 -18.15 -2.52
C MET A 1 -11.00 -19.65 -2.32
N PRO A 2 -9.88 -20.21 -1.84
CA PRO A 2 -9.83 -21.61 -1.44
C PRO A 2 -10.88 -21.87 -0.35
N LYS A 3 -11.66 -22.95 -0.51
CA LYS A 3 -12.74 -23.31 0.41
C LYS A 3 -12.33 -24.35 1.46
N THR A 4 -11.12 -24.88 1.35
CA THR A 4 -10.62 -26.03 2.12
C THR A 4 -9.12 -25.89 2.33
N SER A 5 -8.63 -26.27 3.51
CA SER A 5 -7.21 -26.28 3.87
C SER A 5 -6.33 -27.06 2.89
N ARG A 6 -6.80 -28.23 2.42
CA ARG A 6 -6.10 -29.02 1.40
C ARG A 6 -5.77 -28.23 0.14
N LYS A 7 -6.69 -27.39 -0.33
CA LYS A 7 -6.48 -26.54 -1.51
C LYS A 7 -5.51 -25.40 -1.26
N ILE A 8 -5.41 -24.94 -0.01
CA ILE A 8 -4.42 -23.95 0.40
C ILE A 8 -3.04 -24.58 0.34
N LEU A 9 -2.86 -25.77 0.93
CA LEU A 9 -1.58 -26.49 0.90
C LEU A 9 -1.17 -26.86 -0.54
N GLU A 10 -2.07 -27.44 -1.34
CA GLU A 10 -1.80 -27.74 -2.76
C GLU A 10 -1.32 -26.50 -3.54
N PHE A 11 -1.95 -25.34 -3.28
CA PHE A 11 -1.56 -24.07 -3.89
C PHE A 11 -0.18 -23.58 -3.41
N LEU A 12 0.08 -23.65 -2.10
CA LEU A 12 1.37 -23.25 -1.52
C LEU A 12 2.52 -24.12 -2.02
N GLU A 13 2.31 -25.43 -2.09
CA GLU A 13 3.27 -26.40 -2.65
C GLU A 13 3.57 -26.10 -4.12
N GLU A 14 2.53 -25.94 -4.96
CA GLU A 14 2.69 -25.61 -6.38
C GLU A 14 3.46 -24.29 -6.57
N MET A 15 3.10 -23.24 -5.82
CA MET A 15 3.81 -21.96 -5.87
C MET A 15 5.27 -22.11 -5.41
N SER A 16 5.51 -22.87 -4.36
CA SER A 16 6.84 -23.14 -3.83
C SER A 16 7.70 -23.80 -4.91
N GLU A 17 7.20 -24.86 -5.57
CA GLU A 17 7.91 -25.54 -6.64
C GLU A 17 8.28 -24.58 -7.77
N GLN A 18 7.32 -23.80 -8.28
CA GLN A 18 7.54 -22.83 -9.36
C GLN A 18 8.58 -21.75 -9.04
N LEU A 19 8.69 -21.36 -7.77
CA LEU A 19 9.62 -20.31 -7.33
C LEU A 19 11.01 -20.83 -6.97
N SER A 20 11.21 -22.15 -6.90
CA SER A 20 12.44 -22.76 -6.39
C SER A 20 13.68 -22.34 -7.18
N ASP A 21 13.61 -22.33 -8.51
CA ASP A 21 14.73 -21.97 -9.37
C ASP A 21 15.16 -20.50 -9.16
N VAL A 22 14.19 -19.60 -9.09
CA VAL A 22 14.45 -18.16 -8.89
C VAL A 22 15.01 -17.92 -7.49
N ALA A 23 14.38 -18.48 -6.46
CA ALA A 23 14.82 -18.34 -5.07
C ALA A 23 16.24 -18.91 -4.85
N ASN A 24 16.59 -20.04 -5.47
CA ASN A 24 17.93 -20.62 -5.38
C ASN A 24 18.99 -19.74 -6.05
N ARG A 25 18.70 -19.16 -7.22
CA ARG A 25 19.60 -18.20 -7.88
C ARG A 25 19.81 -16.96 -7.02
N GLU A 26 18.73 -16.42 -6.47
CA GLU A 26 18.75 -15.28 -5.55
C GLU A 26 19.57 -15.58 -4.28
N LEU A 27 19.37 -16.75 -3.66
CA LEU A 27 20.13 -17.17 -2.48
C LEU A 27 21.62 -17.30 -2.77
N ASN A 28 21.98 -17.84 -3.94
CA ASN A 28 23.38 -17.97 -4.33
C ASN A 28 24.05 -16.60 -4.50
N ILE A 29 23.34 -15.60 -5.01
CA ILE A 29 23.86 -14.22 -5.06
C ILE A 29 24.20 -13.70 -3.66
N LEU A 30 23.35 -13.98 -2.66
CA LEU A 30 23.59 -13.57 -1.27
C LEU A 30 24.77 -14.32 -0.64
N LYS A 31 24.88 -15.63 -0.90
CA LYS A 31 26.00 -16.47 -0.46
C LYS A 31 27.33 -16.00 -1.06
N ASP A 32 27.34 -15.69 -2.35
CA ASP A 32 28.53 -15.17 -3.04
C ASP A 32 28.95 -13.82 -2.46
N LEU A 33 27.99 -12.97 -2.10
CA LEU A 33 28.25 -11.69 -1.44
C LEU A 33 28.87 -11.89 -0.05
N LYS A 34 28.33 -12.82 0.75
CA LYS A 34 28.91 -13.21 2.04
C LYS A 34 30.34 -13.72 1.88
N ILE A 35 30.59 -14.59 0.89
CA ILE A 35 31.93 -15.14 0.66
C ILE A 35 32.94 -14.04 0.33
N LYS A 36 32.53 -13.03 -0.43
CA LYS A 36 33.39 -11.89 -0.77
C LYS A 36 33.71 -10.99 0.43
N GLU A 37 32.77 -10.83 1.36
CA GLU A 37 32.93 -9.94 2.52
C GLU A 37 33.57 -10.63 3.73
N GLU A 38 33.26 -11.91 3.96
CA GLU A 38 33.60 -12.63 5.19
C GLU A 38 34.40 -13.92 4.95
N GLY A 39 34.68 -14.29 3.69
CA GLY A 39 35.34 -15.54 3.34
C GLY A 39 34.41 -16.76 3.45
N ASN A 40 34.94 -17.94 3.77
CA ASN A 40 34.17 -19.19 3.76
C ASN A 40 33.22 -19.38 4.97
N ALA A 41 32.69 -18.30 5.54
CA ALA A 41 31.69 -18.37 6.60
C ALA A 41 30.38 -18.98 6.06
N GLN A 42 29.75 -19.86 6.85
CA GLN A 42 28.48 -20.48 6.47
C GLN A 42 27.36 -19.42 6.44
N PHE A 43 26.49 -19.50 5.43
CA PHE A 43 25.30 -18.66 5.34
C PHE A 43 24.17 -19.26 6.19
N GLY A 44 23.73 -18.52 7.19
CA GLY A 44 22.62 -18.82 8.09
C GLY A 44 21.36 -18.01 7.77
N MET A 45 20.30 -18.22 8.55
CA MET A 45 19.04 -17.46 8.38
C MET A 45 19.17 -16.03 8.91
N GLU A 46 20.03 -15.82 9.90
CA GLU A 46 20.40 -14.52 10.47
C GLU A 46 21.04 -13.58 9.44
N ASP A 47 21.68 -14.14 8.42
CA ASP A 47 22.34 -13.41 7.35
C ASP A 47 21.37 -12.85 6.30
N LEU A 48 20.18 -13.46 6.16
CA LEU A 48 19.29 -13.27 5.02
C LEU A 48 18.91 -11.80 4.81
N LEU A 49 18.38 -11.15 5.85
CA LEU A 49 17.92 -9.75 5.75
C LEU A 49 19.10 -8.78 5.55
N TYR A 50 20.26 -9.07 6.15
CA TYR A 50 21.45 -8.25 6.00
C TYR A 50 21.94 -8.29 4.55
N TYR A 51 22.14 -9.48 3.97
CA TYR A 51 22.66 -9.59 2.61
C TYR A 51 21.63 -9.22 1.54
N ILE A 52 20.32 -9.39 1.76
CA ILE A 52 19.29 -8.82 0.86
C ILE A 52 19.49 -7.31 0.77
N LYS A 53 19.58 -6.62 1.91
CA LYS A 53 19.77 -5.16 1.93
C LYS A 53 21.09 -4.75 1.28
N ARG A 54 22.20 -5.44 1.58
CA ARG A 54 23.50 -5.20 0.95
C ARG A 54 23.41 -5.37 -0.57
N ALA A 55 22.77 -6.43 -1.04
CA ALA A 55 22.67 -6.70 -2.47
C ALA A 55 21.72 -5.74 -3.19
N GLU A 56 20.67 -5.24 -2.53
CA GLU A 56 19.85 -4.14 -3.03
C GLU A 56 20.69 -2.86 -3.22
N GLU A 57 21.51 -2.50 -2.22
CA GLU A 57 22.41 -1.33 -2.28
C GLU A 57 23.41 -1.43 -3.43
N PHE A 58 23.92 -2.63 -3.74
CA PHE A 58 24.83 -2.84 -4.88
C PHE A 58 24.15 -2.85 -6.25
N LYS A 59 22.89 -3.33 -6.33
CA LYS A 59 22.19 -3.51 -7.61
C LYS A 59 21.36 -2.30 -8.02
N VAL A 60 20.98 -1.45 -7.06
CA VAL A 60 20.12 -0.30 -7.30
C VAL A 60 20.89 0.95 -6.91
N ASP A 61 21.36 1.68 -7.92
CA ASP A 61 21.94 3.01 -7.75
C ASP A 61 20.84 4.04 -7.46
N LEU A 62 20.30 3.98 -6.24
CA LEU A 62 19.19 4.81 -5.79
C LEU A 62 19.39 5.17 -4.32
N ASP A 63 19.72 6.43 -4.07
CA ASP A 63 19.74 6.96 -2.71
C ASP A 63 18.29 7.16 -2.21
N VAL A 64 17.88 6.31 -1.27
CA VAL A 64 16.54 6.35 -0.66
C VAL A 64 16.29 7.67 0.08
N GLY A 65 17.34 8.25 0.65
CA GLY A 65 17.30 9.56 1.31
C GLY A 65 17.04 10.69 0.31
N GLU A 66 17.68 10.65 -0.85
CA GLU A 66 17.42 11.60 -1.93
C GLU A 66 16.01 11.42 -2.52
N ILE A 67 15.57 10.19 -2.73
CA ILE A 67 14.25 9.92 -3.31
C ILE A 67 13.09 10.44 -2.46
N LYS A 68 13.23 10.40 -1.13
CA LYS A 68 12.26 10.99 -0.19
C LYS A 68 11.98 12.47 -0.48
N GLN A 69 12.96 13.21 -1.03
CA GLN A 69 12.84 14.64 -1.35
C GLN A 69 11.83 14.93 -2.45
N TYR A 70 11.40 13.91 -3.20
CA TYR A 70 10.42 14.05 -4.28
C TYR A 70 8.98 13.78 -3.83
N PHE A 71 8.73 13.44 -2.57
CA PHE A 71 7.39 13.08 -2.08
C PHE A 71 6.90 13.99 -0.94
N PRO A 72 6.71 15.30 -1.17
CA PRO A 72 5.92 16.14 -0.27
C PRO A 72 4.51 15.55 -0.09
N VAL A 73 4.07 15.40 1.16
CA VAL A 73 2.77 14.81 1.53
C VAL A 73 1.61 15.44 0.75
N GLY A 74 1.59 16.78 0.62
CA GLY A 74 0.56 17.49 -0.12
C GLY A 74 0.48 17.08 -1.59
N LEU A 75 1.63 16.91 -2.24
CA LEU A 75 1.73 16.53 -3.64
C LEU A 75 1.35 15.05 -3.85
N VAL A 76 1.77 14.18 -2.94
CA VAL A 76 1.38 12.77 -2.92
C VAL A 76 -0.14 12.64 -2.83
N ILE A 77 -0.78 13.36 -1.90
CA ILE A 77 -2.25 13.35 -1.76
C ILE A 77 -2.91 13.85 -3.03
N SER A 78 -2.50 15.02 -3.57
CA SER A 78 -3.14 15.56 -4.78
C SER A 78 -2.97 14.64 -5.99
N GLY A 79 -1.79 14.04 -6.17
CA GLY A 79 -1.51 13.10 -7.24
C GLY A 79 -2.31 11.81 -7.11
N MET A 80 -2.35 11.25 -5.90
CA MET A 80 -3.15 10.06 -5.59
C MET A 80 -4.64 10.32 -5.88
N LEU A 81 -5.21 11.41 -5.36
CA LEU A 81 -6.59 11.79 -5.65
C LEU A 81 -6.82 11.91 -7.17
N LYS A 82 -5.95 12.62 -7.90
CA LYS A 82 -6.07 12.77 -9.35
C LYS A 82 -6.08 11.43 -10.09
N ILE A 83 -5.19 10.50 -9.72
CA ILE A 83 -5.14 9.15 -10.33
C ILE A 83 -6.48 8.44 -10.16
N PHE A 84 -7.05 8.45 -8.95
CA PHE A 84 -8.34 7.81 -8.71
C PHE A 84 -9.53 8.54 -9.35
N GLN A 85 -9.48 9.86 -9.48
CA GLN A 85 -10.48 10.60 -10.26
C GLN A 85 -10.49 10.14 -11.72
N ASP A 86 -9.31 9.97 -12.32
CA ASP A 86 -9.18 9.59 -13.72
C ASP A 86 -9.55 8.12 -13.95
N LEU A 87 -9.16 7.22 -13.04
CA LEU A 87 -9.44 5.78 -13.16
C LEU A 87 -10.91 5.44 -12.98
N PHE A 88 -11.60 6.12 -12.06
CA PHE A 88 -12.94 5.73 -11.62
C PHE A 88 -14.01 6.78 -11.92
N ALA A 89 -13.68 7.83 -12.68
CA ALA A 89 -14.57 8.96 -12.95
C ALA A 89 -15.16 9.54 -11.65
N LEU A 90 -14.29 9.82 -10.68
CA LEU A 90 -14.65 10.40 -9.39
C LEU A 90 -14.29 11.88 -9.32
N ARG A 91 -14.94 12.61 -8.43
CA ARG A 91 -14.55 13.97 -8.01
C ARG A 91 -14.42 14.02 -6.49
N PHE A 92 -13.32 14.58 -6.01
CA PHE A 92 -13.05 14.75 -4.59
C PHE A 92 -13.05 16.22 -4.20
N ASP A 93 -14.02 16.64 -3.38
CA ASP A 93 -14.11 18.02 -2.92
C ASP A 93 -13.79 18.09 -1.42
N GLU A 94 -12.72 18.82 -1.07
CA GLU A 94 -12.36 19.03 0.33
C GLU A 94 -13.38 19.93 1.03
N ILE A 95 -13.88 19.49 2.18
CA ILE A 95 -14.83 20.23 2.99
C ILE A 95 -14.06 20.95 4.10
N LYS A 96 -14.25 22.27 4.18
CA LYS A 96 -13.68 23.12 5.22
C LYS A 96 -14.70 23.33 6.34
N ASP A 97 -14.21 23.73 7.52
CA ASP A 97 -15.02 24.10 8.68
C ASP A 97 -16.00 23.00 9.15
N VAL A 98 -15.52 21.75 9.15
CA VAL A 98 -16.26 20.58 9.65
C VAL A 98 -15.79 20.24 11.07
N ASP A 99 -16.73 19.88 11.94
CA ASP A 99 -16.42 19.34 13.27
C ASP A 99 -15.66 18.01 13.14
N VAL A 100 -14.38 18.04 13.49
CA VAL A 100 -13.46 16.89 13.45
C VAL A 100 -12.80 16.69 14.81
N TRP A 101 -12.31 15.48 15.06
CA TRP A 101 -11.67 15.12 16.34
C TRP A 101 -10.27 15.70 16.52
N HIS A 102 -9.65 16.26 15.47
CA HIS A 102 -8.34 16.90 15.54
C HIS A 102 -8.15 17.87 14.37
N ASP A 103 -7.47 18.99 14.59
CA ASP A 103 -7.30 20.10 13.62
C ASP A 103 -6.59 19.71 12.32
N THR A 104 -5.68 18.72 12.37
CA THR A 104 -4.99 18.20 11.19
C THR A 104 -5.84 17.26 10.32
N VAL A 105 -7.06 16.92 10.73
CA VAL A 105 -7.92 16.00 9.98
C VAL A 105 -8.57 16.74 8.82
N ARG A 106 -8.40 16.20 7.61
CA ARG A 106 -9.03 16.74 6.40
C ARG A 106 -10.22 15.88 6.01
N VAL A 107 -11.29 16.50 5.56
CA VAL A 107 -12.54 15.83 5.18
C VAL A 107 -12.80 16.05 3.70
N PHE A 108 -13.20 15.01 2.99
CA PHE A 108 -13.52 15.08 1.57
C PHE A 108 -14.88 14.44 1.31
N SER A 109 -15.64 15.07 0.42
CA SER A 109 -16.80 14.46 -0.23
C SER A 109 -16.37 13.79 -1.54
N VAL A 110 -16.97 12.64 -1.83
CA VAL A 110 -16.71 11.85 -3.03
C VAL A 110 -17.96 11.87 -3.90
N TRP A 111 -17.80 12.29 -5.15
CA TRP A 111 -18.89 12.42 -6.11
C TRP A 111 -18.61 11.58 -7.36
N ASP A 112 -19.68 11.09 -7.97
CA ASP A 112 -19.62 10.56 -9.32
C ASP A 112 -19.43 11.73 -10.30
N ALA A 113 -18.37 11.70 -11.10
CA ALA A 113 -18.08 12.81 -12.01
C ALA A 113 -19.08 12.91 -13.17
N SER A 114 -19.80 11.83 -13.48
CA SER A 114 -20.77 11.77 -14.59
C SER A 114 -22.16 12.19 -14.13
N SER A 115 -22.66 11.61 -13.04
CA SER A 115 -24.02 11.90 -12.54
C SER A 115 -24.08 13.05 -11.54
N SER A 116 -22.95 13.46 -10.97
CA SER A 116 -22.87 14.36 -9.81
C SER A 116 -23.57 13.83 -8.56
N ASP A 117 -23.76 12.51 -8.45
CA ASP A 117 -24.28 11.88 -7.25
C ASP A 117 -23.23 11.87 -6.13
N LEU A 118 -23.66 12.16 -4.90
CA LEU A 118 -22.82 11.99 -3.72
C LEU A 118 -22.64 10.51 -3.42
N LEU A 119 -21.40 10.04 -3.45
CA LEU A 119 -21.05 8.63 -3.25
C LEU A 119 -20.60 8.33 -1.83
N GLY A 120 -19.98 9.28 -1.15
CA GLY A 120 -19.35 9.02 0.14
C GLY A 120 -18.62 10.20 0.73
N TYR A 121 -18.07 9.96 1.92
CA TYR A 121 -17.11 10.84 2.56
C TYR A 121 -15.88 10.05 2.98
N PHE A 122 -14.72 10.71 3.00
CA PHE A 122 -13.56 10.16 3.70
C PHE A 122 -12.82 11.22 4.50
N PHE A 123 -12.17 10.74 5.56
CA PHE A 123 -11.35 11.53 6.45
C PHE A 123 -9.89 11.11 6.28
N LEU A 124 -8.98 12.09 6.12
CA LEU A 124 -7.55 11.88 6.16
C LEU A 124 -7.01 12.32 7.51
N ASP A 125 -6.68 11.35 8.36
CA ASP A 125 -5.96 11.58 9.60
C ASP A 125 -4.59 10.90 9.48
N ILE A 126 -3.64 11.58 8.86
CA ILE A 126 -2.37 10.97 8.46
C ILE A 126 -1.16 11.39 9.28
N PHE A 127 -1.26 12.45 10.10
CA PHE A 127 -0.11 12.95 10.87
C PHE A 127 0.04 12.26 12.23
N SER A 128 1.27 12.07 12.66
CA SER A 128 1.59 11.49 13.95
C SER A 128 1.25 12.43 15.11
N ARG A 129 0.73 11.86 16.19
CA ARG A 129 0.48 12.55 17.47
C ARG A 129 0.37 11.53 18.60
N GLU A 130 0.63 11.99 19.82
CA GLU A 130 0.47 11.18 21.03
C GLU A 130 -0.96 10.64 21.16
N GLY A 131 -1.08 9.39 21.61
CA GLY A 131 -2.37 8.72 21.81
C GLY A 131 -3.11 8.27 20.54
N LYS A 132 -2.61 8.59 19.34
CA LYS A 132 -3.20 8.11 18.07
C LYS A 132 -2.73 6.70 17.73
N TYR A 133 -3.64 5.90 17.17
CA TYR A 133 -3.35 4.57 16.64
C TYR A 133 -2.15 4.57 15.68
N ALA A 134 -1.16 3.71 15.95
CA ALA A 134 0.18 3.79 15.35
C ALA A 134 0.32 3.15 13.96
N HIS A 135 -0.68 2.39 13.48
CA HIS A 135 -0.61 1.75 12.17
C HIS A 135 -1.38 2.53 11.12
N THR A 136 -0.94 2.40 9.87
CA THR A 136 -1.70 2.87 8.72
C THR A 136 -2.82 1.88 8.44
N CYS A 137 -4.07 2.33 8.39
CA CYS A 137 -5.22 1.49 8.08
C CYS A 137 -6.44 2.34 7.68
N VAL A 138 -7.44 1.70 7.06
CA VAL A 138 -8.79 2.24 6.91
C VAL A 138 -9.71 1.76 8.03
N VAL A 139 -10.43 2.70 8.65
CA VAL A 139 -11.53 2.40 9.55
C VAL A 139 -12.84 2.87 8.94
N THR A 140 -13.81 1.96 8.87
CA THR A 140 -15.16 2.30 8.42
C THR A 140 -15.92 3.03 9.53
N LEU A 141 -16.39 4.24 9.24
CA LEU A 141 -17.24 5.01 10.15
C LEU A 141 -18.72 4.74 9.90
N GLN A 142 -19.09 4.61 8.63
CA GLN A 142 -20.46 4.39 8.19
C GLN A 142 -20.50 3.54 6.93
N ASN A 143 -21.30 2.47 6.96
CA ASN A 143 -21.63 1.68 5.77
C ASN A 143 -22.73 2.35 4.94
N GLY A 144 -22.60 2.26 3.62
CA GLY A 144 -23.67 2.67 2.72
C GLY A 144 -24.79 1.62 2.68
N CYS A 145 -26.06 1.99 2.61
CA CYS A 145 -27.14 1.00 2.46
C CYS A 145 -28.43 1.68 1.99
N LEU A 146 -29.39 0.89 1.53
CA LEU A 146 -30.73 1.38 1.27
C LEU A 146 -31.54 1.35 2.57
N CYS A 147 -32.10 2.50 2.95
CA CYS A 147 -33.02 2.60 4.07
C CYS A 147 -34.43 2.12 3.67
N SER A 148 -35.27 1.79 4.65
CA SER A 148 -36.64 1.31 4.43
C SER A 148 -37.53 2.31 3.68
N ASN A 149 -37.24 3.60 3.77
CA ASN A 149 -37.90 4.69 3.06
C ASN A 149 -37.39 4.89 1.61
N GLY A 150 -36.49 4.04 1.13
CA GLY A 150 -35.89 4.12 -0.21
C GLY A 150 -34.72 5.10 -0.34
N THR A 151 -34.34 5.86 0.71
CA THR A 151 -33.16 6.74 0.66
C THR A 151 -31.88 5.95 0.88
N ARG A 152 -30.78 6.35 0.22
CA ARG A 152 -29.47 5.73 0.43
C ARG A 152 -28.73 6.43 1.57
N LYS A 153 -28.27 5.64 2.54
CA LYS A 153 -27.29 6.07 3.54
C LYS A 153 -25.91 6.17 2.89
N VAL A 154 -25.24 7.30 3.05
CA VAL A 154 -23.96 7.61 2.41
C VAL A 154 -22.80 6.99 3.20
N PRO A 155 -21.91 6.19 2.60
CA PRO A 155 -20.76 5.61 3.30
C PRO A 155 -19.74 6.66 3.76
N ALA A 156 -19.05 6.39 4.86
CA ALA A 156 -17.93 7.19 5.33
C ALA A 156 -16.82 6.30 5.92
N ALA A 157 -15.56 6.66 5.66
CA ALA A 157 -14.38 5.97 6.19
C ALA A 157 -13.27 6.96 6.56
N VAL A 158 -12.33 6.54 7.39
CA VAL A 158 -11.13 7.30 7.75
C VAL A 158 -9.88 6.52 7.38
N ILE A 159 -8.90 7.18 6.78
CA ILE A 159 -7.53 6.70 6.67
C ILE A 159 -6.74 7.22 7.86
N LEU A 160 -6.17 6.30 8.62
CA LEU A 160 -5.22 6.56 9.68
C LEU A 160 -3.80 6.33 9.14
N SER A 161 -2.84 7.19 9.50
CA SER A 161 -1.41 6.98 9.24
C SER A 161 -0.54 7.75 10.24
N GLN A 162 0.78 7.59 10.15
CA GLN A 162 1.79 8.19 11.05
C GLN A 162 2.87 8.97 10.29
N CYS A 163 2.44 9.85 9.38
CA CYS A 163 3.32 10.77 8.68
C CYS A 163 3.93 11.76 9.69
N PRO A 164 5.23 12.09 9.56
CA PRO A 164 5.82 13.12 10.41
C PRO A 164 5.07 14.44 10.20
N LYS A 165 4.90 15.21 11.28
CA LYS A 165 4.40 16.59 11.17
C LYS A 165 5.43 17.44 10.42
N GLU A 166 4.94 18.49 9.78
CA GLU A 166 5.79 19.55 9.25
C GLU A 166 6.68 20.10 10.37
N PHE A 167 7.96 20.31 10.07
CA PHE A 167 8.93 20.88 10.99
C PHE A 167 9.51 22.13 10.36
N ASP A 168 9.54 23.24 11.11
CA ASP A 168 10.09 24.53 10.67
C ASP A 168 9.55 25.05 9.32
N GLY A 169 8.25 24.86 9.05
CA GLY A 169 7.61 25.33 7.83
C GLY A 169 7.95 24.53 6.56
N ASN A 170 8.64 23.39 6.69
CA ASN A 170 8.89 22.48 5.58
C ASN A 170 7.78 21.43 5.46
N SER A 171 7.34 21.18 4.22
CA SER A 171 6.40 20.11 3.88
C SER A 171 6.88 18.76 4.43
N ALA A 172 5.98 18.04 5.09
CA ALA A 172 6.25 16.66 5.49
C ALA A 172 6.59 15.81 4.26
N LEU A 173 7.62 14.99 4.35
CA LEU A 173 8.11 14.15 3.24
C LEU A 173 7.88 12.68 3.53
N LEU A 174 7.36 11.96 2.53
CA LEU A 174 7.12 10.51 2.59
C LEU A 174 8.26 9.74 1.97
N ARG A 175 8.63 8.63 2.59
CA ARG A 175 9.43 7.60 1.93
C ARG A 175 8.54 6.90 0.90
N PHE A 176 9.15 6.41 -0.19
CA PHE A 176 8.38 5.75 -1.23
C PHE A 176 7.48 4.57 -0.74
N PRO A 177 7.91 3.70 0.20
CA PRO A 177 7.01 2.70 0.78
C PRO A 177 5.78 3.28 1.52
N GLU A 178 5.90 4.49 2.08
CA GLU A 178 4.77 5.18 2.73
C GLU A 178 3.80 5.75 1.70
N VAL A 179 4.29 6.15 0.52
CA VAL A 179 3.45 6.53 -0.63
C VAL A 179 2.63 5.33 -1.10
N VAL A 180 3.28 4.18 -1.34
CA VAL A 180 2.61 2.94 -1.75
C VAL A 180 1.56 2.53 -0.73
N ARG A 181 1.90 2.56 0.56
CA ARG A 181 0.97 2.21 1.64
C ARG A 181 -0.22 3.18 1.73
N LEU A 182 -0.01 4.49 1.55
CA LEU A 182 -1.12 5.44 1.53
C LEU A 182 -2.06 5.20 0.33
N PHE A 183 -1.48 4.89 -0.84
CA PHE A 183 -2.23 4.53 -2.04
C PHE A 183 -3.04 3.25 -1.84
N HIS A 184 -2.44 2.25 -1.18
CA HIS A 184 -3.11 1.02 -0.77
C HIS A 184 -4.33 1.31 0.12
N GLU A 185 -4.17 2.06 1.21
CA GLU A 185 -5.32 2.39 2.07
C GLU A 185 -6.39 3.22 1.35
N PHE A 186 -5.98 4.13 0.47
CA PHE A 186 -6.94 4.91 -0.29
C PHE A 186 -7.74 4.06 -1.28
N SER A 187 -7.17 2.97 -1.79
CA SER A 187 -7.92 2.02 -2.61
C SER A 187 -9.06 1.34 -1.82
N HIS A 188 -8.85 1.02 -0.54
CA HIS A 188 -9.90 0.53 0.35
C HIS A 188 -11.00 1.57 0.56
N VAL A 189 -10.64 2.85 0.72
CA VAL A 189 -11.64 3.93 0.76
C VAL A 189 -12.46 3.98 -0.53
N VAL A 190 -11.82 3.94 -1.69
CA VAL A 190 -12.50 3.98 -2.99
C VAL A 190 -13.42 2.78 -3.18
N HIS A 191 -12.97 1.58 -2.79
CA HIS A 191 -13.81 0.39 -2.76
C HIS A 191 -15.06 0.60 -1.89
N HIS A 192 -14.87 1.11 -0.67
CA HIS A 192 -15.96 1.35 0.28
C HIS A 192 -17.01 2.34 -0.26
N VAL A 193 -16.59 3.51 -0.75
CA VAL A 193 -17.51 4.55 -1.23
C VAL A 193 -18.16 4.22 -2.59
N SER A 194 -17.53 3.35 -3.38
CA SER A 194 -18.07 2.91 -4.66
C SER A 194 -19.06 1.75 -4.52
N ASN A 195 -19.14 1.12 -3.36
CA ASN A 195 -20.06 0.02 -3.11
C ASN A 195 -21.53 0.49 -3.15
N ARG A 196 -22.38 -0.26 -3.85
CA ARG A 196 -23.82 0.04 -4.04
C ARG A 196 -24.75 -0.99 -3.42
N ALA A 197 -24.21 -1.93 -2.65
CA ALA A 197 -25.01 -2.96 -1.99
C ALA A 197 -26.17 -2.37 -1.18
N THR A 198 -27.29 -3.09 -1.20
CA THR A 198 -28.54 -2.67 -0.54
C THR A 198 -28.44 -2.82 0.97
N PHE A 199 -27.81 -3.89 1.45
CA PHE A 199 -27.73 -4.22 2.87
C PHE A 199 -26.38 -3.81 3.45
N SER A 200 -26.41 -3.16 4.62
CA SER A 200 -25.22 -2.70 5.36
C SER A 200 -24.17 -3.79 5.60
N ARG A 201 -24.60 -5.06 5.71
CA ARG A 201 -23.71 -6.21 5.89
C ARG A 201 -22.77 -6.43 4.70
N PHE A 202 -23.15 -6.03 3.49
CA PHE A 202 -22.41 -6.29 2.25
C PHE A 202 -21.76 -5.03 1.65
N SER A 203 -21.89 -3.89 2.32
CA SER A 203 -21.44 -2.59 1.81
C SER A 203 -20.23 -2.02 2.55
N GLY A 204 -19.75 -2.70 3.58
CA GLY A 204 -18.51 -2.35 4.28
C GLY A 204 -17.30 -3.07 3.71
N LEU A 205 -16.14 -2.84 4.34
CA LEU A 205 -14.86 -3.48 3.99
C LEU A 205 -14.70 -4.91 4.52
N ARG A 206 -15.74 -5.47 5.14
CA ARG A 206 -15.73 -6.85 5.67
C ARG A 206 -16.03 -7.86 4.56
N LEU A 207 -15.09 -7.98 3.64
CA LEU A 207 -15.08 -9.02 2.61
C LEU A 207 -14.43 -10.30 3.15
N GLU A 208 -14.46 -11.36 2.35
CA GLU A 208 -13.64 -12.55 2.62
C GLU A 208 -12.18 -12.12 2.76
N GLY A 209 -11.49 -12.56 3.82
CA GLY A 209 -10.19 -12.01 4.20
C GLY A 209 -9.11 -12.18 3.13
N ASP A 210 -9.21 -13.26 2.36
CA ASP A 210 -8.35 -13.55 1.21
C ASP A 210 -8.68 -12.71 -0.04
N PHE A 211 -9.81 -11.99 -0.06
CA PHE A 211 -10.26 -11.16 -1.19
C PHE A 211 -10.11 -9.67 -0.91
N ALA A 212 -10.23 -9.27 0.36
CA ALA A 212 -10.24 -7.87 0.77
C ALA A 212 -9.05 -7.08 0.22
N GLU A 213 -7.88 -7.71 0.15
CA GLU A 213 -6.63 -7.09 -0.31
C GLU A 213 -6.38 -7.15 -1.83
N ILE A 214 -7.18 -7.91 -2.60
CA ILE A 214 -6.94 -8.03 -4.04
C ILE A 214 -7.04 -6.67 -4.75
N PRO A 215 -8.09 -5.85 -4.52
CA PRO A 215 -8.19 -4.55 -5.18
C PRO A 215 -7.02 -3.62 -4.81
N SER A 216 -6.61 -3.61 -3.54
CA SER A 216 -5.55 -2.73 -3.04
C SER A 216 -4.18 -3.12 -3.59
N LEU A 217 -3.82 -4.40 -3.52
CA LEU A 217 -2.58 -4.93 -4.08
C LEU A 217 -2.50 -4.75 -5.61
N LEU A 218 -3.62 -4.88 -6.32
CA LEU A 218 -3.66 -4.58 -7.75
C LEU A 218 -3.33 -3.11 -8.01
N LEU A 219 -3.97 -2.21 -7.27
CA LEU A 219 -3.85 -0.76 -7.44
C LEU A 219 -2.49 -0.22 -7.02
N GLU A 220 -1.76 -0.87 -6.11
CA GLU A 220 -0.36 -0.52 -5.78
C GLU A 220 0.55 -0.45 -7.02
N ASN A 221 0.26 -1.22 -8.08
CA ASN A 221 1.04 -1.18 -9.33
C ASN A 221 1.10 0.21 -9.95
N TRP A 222 0.07 1.06 -9.76
CA TRP A 222 0.10 2.44 -10.26
C TRP A 222 1.23 3.25 -9.62
N CYS A 223 1.65 2.97 -8.39
CA CYS A 223 2.79 3.66 -7.77
C CYS A 223 4.13 3.37 -8.47
N TYR A 224 4.20 2.31 -9.28
CA TYR A 224 5.41 1.89 -10.00
C TYR A 224 5.38 2.26 -11.48
N GLU A 225 4.29 2.84 -11.97
CA GLU A 225 4.18 3.35 -13.34
C GLU A 225 4.65 4.81 -13.41
N SER A 226 5.56 5.09 -14.35
CA SER A 226 6.25 6.39 -14.41
C SER A 226 5.30 7.58 -14.53
N ILE A 227 4.20 7.43 -15.27
CA ILE A 227 3.19 8.48 -15.44
C ILE A 227 2.53 8.82 -14.09
N SER A 228 2.00 7.81 -13.41
CA SER A 228 1.37 7.92 -12.10
C SER A 228 2.34 8.43 -11.03
N LEU A 229 3.57 7.91 -11.02
CA LEU A 229 4.58 8.31 -10.05
C LEU A 229 4.94 9.79 -10.18
N LYS A 230 5.04 10.30 -11.41
CA LYS A 230 5.27 11.73 -11.68
C LYS A 230 4.09 12.61 -11.26
N MET A 231 2.87 12.10 -11.25
CA MET A 231 1.71 12.84 -10.73
C MET A 231 1.75 13.01 -9.20
N MET A 232 2.42 12.09 -8.50
CA MET A 232 2.55 12.09 -7.03
C MET A 232 3.89 12.66 -6.54
N SER A 233 4.76 13.14 -7.43
CA SER A 233 6.12 13.52 -7.07
C SER A 233 6.59 14.84 -7.67
N GLY A 234 7.52 15.48 -6.97
CA GLY A 234 8.10 16.78 -7.28
C GLY A 234 9.07 17.16 -6.18
N PHE A 235 10.23 17.69 -6.55
CA PHE A 235 11.28 18.01 -5.59
C PHE A 235 10.79 19.04 -4.55
N HIS A 236 10.99 18.79 -3.26
CA HIS A 236 10.34 19.60 -2.23
C HIS A 236 10.73 21.08 -2.22
N GLN A 237 11.95 21.43 -2.68
CA GLN A 237 12.39 22.82 -2.80
C GLN A 237 11.93 23.47 -4.12
N ASP A 238 11.59 22.67 -5.12
CA ASP A 238 11.15 23.11 -6.45
C ASP A 238 10.26 22.03 -7.06
N ILE A 239 8.97 22.11 -6.80
CA ILE A 239 7.99 21.08 -7.19
C ILE A 239 7.90 20.87 -8.70
N THR A 240 8.45 21.79 -9.52
CA THR A 240 8.50 21.65 -10.98
C THR A 240 9.52 20.62 -11.44
N LYS A 241 10.51 20.29 -10.58
CA LYS A 241 11.48 19.24 -10.83
C LYS A 241 10.86 17.87 -10.53
N SER A 242 10.43 17.23 -11.61
CA SER A 242 9.95 15.85 -11.58
C SER A 242 11.05 14.86 -11.19
N ILE A 243 10.65 13.75 -10.58
CA ILE A 243 11.49 12.55 -10.47
C ILE A 243 11.96 12.08 -11.85
N SER A 244 13.21 11.63 -11.96
CA SER A 244 13.79 11.17 -13.22
C SER A 244 13.21 9.83 -13.66
N SER A 245 13.22 9.56 -14.96
CA SER A 245 12.73 8.29 -15.51
C SER A 245 13.60 7.11 -15.03
N GLU A 246 14.90 7.35 -14.83
CA GLU A 246 15.88 6.41 -14.31
C GLU A 246 15.57 6.05 -12.85
N ALA A 247 15.18 7.03 -12.03
CA ALA A 247 14.74 6.80 -10.65
C ALA A 247 13.43 6.00 -10.61
N CYS A 248 12.45 6.31 -11.47
CA CYS A 248 11.22 5.51 -11.59
C CYS A 248 11.52 4.04 -11.92
N GLN A 249 12.40 3.80 -12.91
CA GLN A 249 12.80 2.44 -13.28
C GLN A 249 13.56 1.74 -12.16
N SER A 250 14.40 2.46 -11.42
CA SER A 250 15.14 1.90 -10.28
C SER A 250 14.19 1.50 -9.14
N LEU A 251 13.16 2.29 -8.84
CA LEU A 251 12.12 1.93 -7.88
C LEU A 251 11.34 0.67 -8.31
N LYS A 252 11.00 0.57 -9.59
CA LYS A 252 10.34 -0.61 -10.16
C LYS A 252 11.23 -1.85 -10.10
N ARG A 253 12.49 -1.75 -10.52
CA ARG A 253 13.48 -2.84 -10.42
C ARG A 253 13.64 -3.29 -8.97
N ARG A 254 13.73 -2.35 -8.04
CA ARG A 254 13.89 -2.65 -6.62
C ARG A 254 12.75 -3.49 -6.06
N ARG A 255 11.50 -3.24 -6.48
CA ARG A 255 10.34 -4.03 -6.05
C ARG A 255 10.49 -5.52 -6.38
N ASP A 256 11.08 -5.81 -7.54
CA ASP A 256 11.16 -7.17 -8.07
C ASP A 256 12.45 -7.89 -7.62
N LEU A 257 13.39 -7.20 -6.96
CA LEU A 257 14.60 -7.80 -6.43
C LEU A 257 14.29 -8.74 -5.26
N PHE A 258 14.85 -9.95 -5.31
CA PHE A 258 14.72 -10.95 -4.24
C PHE A 258 13.26 -11.36 -3.96
N ALA A 259 12.36 -11.16 -4.92
CA ALA A 259 10.96 -11.49 -4.79
C ALA A 259 10.74 -13.00 -4.65
N GLY A 260 11.59 -13.84 -5.26
CA GLY A 260 11.53 -15.29 -5.12
C GLY A 260 11.79 -15.74 -3.67
N LEU A 261 12.87 -15.22 -3.07
CA LEU A 261 13.20 -15.48 -1.67
C LEU A 261 12.15 -14.94 -0.70
N LYS A 262 11.68 -13.71 -0.92
CA LYS A 262 10.62 -13.13 -0.10
C LYS A 262 9.36 -13.98 -0.15
N MET A 263 8.93 -14.40 -1.33
CA MET A 263 7.74 -15.22 -1.49
C MET A 263 7.91 -16.62 -0.87
N LYS A 264 9.09 -17.23 -0.97
CA LYS A 264 9.40 -18.49 -0.27
C LYS A 264 9.28 -18.36 1.25
N GLN A 265 9.69 -17.21 1.81
CA GLN A 265 9.53 -16.95 3.24
C GLN A 265 8.05 -16.82 3.63
N GLU A 266 7.25 -16.11 2.84
CA GLU A 266 5.79 -15.99 3.08
C GLU A 266 5.09 -17.36 2.99
N ILE A 267 5.45 -18.18 2.00
CA ILE A 267 4.92 -19.56 1.86
C ILE A 267 5.23 -20.38 3.11
N LEU A 268 6.48 -20.36 3.58
CA LEU A 268 6.88 -21.08 4.80
C LEU A 268 6.06 -20.65 6.03
N LEU A 269 5.80 -19.34 6.18
CA LEU A 269 4.97 -18.83 7.28
C LEU A 269 3.51 -19.29 7.15
N CYS A 270 2.95 -19.26 5.95
CA CYS A 270 1.60 -19.74 5.67
C CYS A 270 1.45 -21.24 5.93
N GLU A 271 2.39 -22.07 5.46
CA GLU A 271 2.42 -23.51 5.73
C GLU A 271 2.48 -23.77 7.24
N SER A 272 3.39 -23.10 7.94
CA SER A 272 3.53 -23.20 9.39
C SER A 272 2.23 -22.86 10.12
N PHE A 273 1.53 -21.82 9.66
CA PHE A 273 0.22 -21.45 10.21
C PHE A 273 -0.82 -22.54 9.99
N CYS A 274 -0.93 -23.09 8.78
CA CYS A 274 -1.86 -24.19 8.47
C CYS A 274 -1.59 -25.44 9.32
N TYR A 275 -0.33 -25.78 9.57
CA TYR A 275 0.03 -26.89 10.46
C TYR A 275 -0.35 -26.62 11.92
N LEU A 276 -0.13 -25.40 12.41
CA LEU A 276 -0.46 -25.01 13.79
C LEU A 276 -1.97 -24.89 14.04
N SER A 277 -2.77 -24.61 13.01
CA SER A 277 -4.22 -24.48 13.13
C SER A 277 -4.98 -25.82 13.12
N ASN A 278 -4.28 -26.97 13.11
CA ASN A 278 -4.86 -28.32 12.97
C ASN A 278 -5.76 -28.47 11.74
N GLU A 279 -5.53 -27.67 10.69
CA GLU A 279 -6.32 -27.75 9.46
C GLU A 279 -5.84 -28.86 8.50
N VAL A 280 -4.92 -29.72 8.97
CA VAL A 280 -4.25 -30.78 8.19
C VAL A 280 -4.73 -32.20 8.59
N GLU A 281 -5.69 -32.32 9.51
CA GLU A 281 -6.46 -33.57 9.74
C GLU A 281 -7.78 -33.58 8.95
#